data_AF-A0A836RN08-F1
#
_entry.id   AF-A0A836RN08-F1
#
_cell.length_a   1.000
_cell.length_b   1.000
_cell.length_c   1.000
_cell.angle_alpha   90.00
_cell.angle_beta   90.00
_cell.angle_gamma   90.00
#
_symmetry.space_group_name_H-M   'P 1'
#
loop_
_entity.id
_entity.type
_entity.pdbx_description
1 polymer ?
#
loop_
_entity_poly.entity_id
_entity_poly.type
_entity_poly.pdbx_seq_one_letter_code
_entity_poly.pdbx_strand_id
1 'polypeptide(L)'
;MTIFGFVISLAVILLLSQRNLAIAIITGAILLGLFTIPPSVVLERIVFTITDLQIIILALAMGIIPILGGVMKRSGEIDQLVENLRKMRWKRMR
;
A
#
# COMPACT_ATOMS: atom_id res chain seq x y z
N MET A 1 -5.21 -4.14 26.21
CA MET A 1 -6.34 -3.96 25.26
C MET A 1 -5.91 -3.64 23.82
N THR A 2 -4.62 -3.73 23.47
CA THR A 2 -4.10 -3.35 22.14
C THR A 2 -4.37 -4.41 21.06
N ILE A 3 -4.28 -5.70 21.41
CA ILE A 3 -4.46 -6.81 20.45
C ILE A 3 -5.89 -6.87 19.90
N PHE A 4 -6.90 -6.66 20.74
CA PHE A 4 -8.30 -6.62 20.28
C PHE A 4 -8.53 -5.48 19.30
N GLY A 5 -8.00 -4.29 19.58
CA GLY A 5 -8.08 -3.15 18.66
C GLY A 5 -7.36 -3.41 17.33
N PHE A 6 -6.19 -4.06 17.38
CA PHE A 6 -5.48 -4.48 16.18
C PHE A 6 -6.29 -5.47 15.34
N VAL A 7 -6.84 -6.54 15.96
CA VAL A 7 -7.66 -7.54 15.26
C VAL A 7 -8.91 -6.91 14.65
N ILE A 8 -9.58 -5.99 15.36
CA ILE A 8 -10.74 -5.26 14.84
C ILE A 8 -10.34 -4.41 13.63
N SER A 9 -9.23 -3.66 13.72
CA SER A 9 -8.77 -2.84 12.60
C SER A 9 -8.46 -3.68 11.36
N LEU A 10 -7.85 -4.85 11.55
CA LEU A 10 -7.52 -5.79 10.47
C LEU A 10 -8.78 -6.41 9.85
N ALA A 11 -9.77 -6.79 10.66
CA ALA A 11 -11.05 -7.26 10.17
C ALA A 11 -11.77 -6.21 9.31
N VAL A 12 -11.75 -4.94 9.75
CA VAL A 12 -12.33 -3.82 8.98
C VAL A 12 -11.60 -3.61 7.66
N ILE A 13 -10.25 -3.63 7.66
CA ILE A 13 -9.45 -3.53 6.42
C ILE A 13 -9.86 -4.63 5.45
N LEU A 14 -9.94 -5.88 5.89
CA LEU A 14 -10.29 -7.02 5.03
C LEU A 14 -11.71 -6.91 4.47
N LEU A 15 -12.68 -6.48 5.27
CA LEU A 15 -14.06 -6.31 4.83
C LEU A 15 -14.22 -5.17 3.81
N LEU A 16 -13.55 -4.04 4.03
CA LEU A 16 -13.65 -2.87 3.16
C LEU A 16 -12.76 -2.98 1.91
N SER A 17 -11.68 -3.76 1.94
CA SER A 17 -10.74 -3.85 0.81
C SER A 17 -11.39 -4.41 -0.45
N GLN A 18 -12.48 -5.19 -0.30
CA GLN A 18 -13.24 -5.71 -1.42
C GLN A 18 -13.95 -4.62 -2.24
N ARG A 19 -14.20 -3.45 -1.65
CA ARG A 19 -14.86 -2.32 -2.31
C ARG A 19 -13.85 -1.27 -2.76
N ASN A 20 -12.99 -0.84 -1.85
CA ASN A 20 -11.98 0.18 -2.14
C ASN A 20 -10.80 0.03 -1.16
N LEU A 21 -9.65 -0.35 -1.71
CA LEU A 21 -8.43 -0.58 -0.93
C LEU A 21 -7.98 0.69 -0.17
N ALA A 22 -8.09 1.87 -0.79
CA ALA A 22 -7.68 3.12 -0.16
C ALA A 22 -8.56 3.44 1.07
N ILE A 23 -9.88 3.33 0.92
CA ILE A 23 -10.82 3.56 2.03
C ILE A 23 -10.58 2.54 3.15
N ALA A 24 -10.35 1.27 2.81
CA ALA A 24 -10.05 0.22 3.77
C ALA A 24 -8.81 0.54 4.60
N ILE A 25 -7.72 0.95 3.96
CA ILE A 25 -6.46 1.28 4.64
C ILE A 25 -6.63 2.52 5.52
N ILE A 26 -7.28 3.58 5.03
CA ILE A 26 -7.51 4.81 5.79
C ILE A 26 -8.34 4.53 7.05
N THR A 27 -9.49 3.87 6.88
CA THR A 27 -10.38 3.55 8.01
C THR A 27 -9.73 2.60 9.00
N GLY A 28 -9.00 1.59 8.51
CA GLY A 28 -8.21 0.68 9.34
C GLY A 28 -7.13 1.40 10.15
N ALA A 29 -6.38 2.31 9.53
CA ALA A 29 -5.35 3.09 10.20
C ALA A 29 -5.92 4.02 11.28
N ILE A 30 -7.06 4.65 11.02
CA ILE A 30 -7.77 5.49 12.01
C ILE A 30 -8.22 4.63 13.20
N LEU A 31 -8.86 3.49 12.95
CA LEU A 31 -9.31 2.57 14.01
C LEU A 31 -8.11 2.06 14.82
N LEU A 32 -7.04 1.65 14.16
CA LEU A 32 -5.83 1.20 14.82
C LEU A 32 -5.24 2.30 15.71
N GLY A 33 -5.16 3.54 15.20
CA GLY A 33 -4.71 4.69 15.98
C GLY A 33 -5.57 4.91 17.23
N LEU A 34 -6.90 4.94 17.07
CA LEU A 34 -7.85 5.14 18.18
C LEU A 34 -7.74 4.06 19.27
N PHE A 35 -7.44 2.81 18.91
CA PHE A 35 -7.31 1.72 19.89
C PHE A 35 -5.90 1.55 20.48
N THR A 36 -4.86 2.10 19.84
CA THR A 36 -3.46 1.81 20.21
C THR A 36 -2.76 3.00 20.87
N ILE A 37 -3.15 4.23 20.55
CA ILE A 37 -2.55 5.45 21.11
C ILE A 37 -3.63 6.34 21.77
N PRO A 38 -3.25 7.27 22.66
CA PRO A 38 -4.19 8.20 23.26
C PRO A 38 -4.96 9.01 22.19
N PRO A 39 -6.30 9.13 22.29
CA PRO A 39 -7.10 9.82 21.28
C PRO A 39 -6.68 11.27 21.00
N SER A 40 -6.15 11.97 22.01
CA SER A 40 -5.61 13.32 21.88
C SER A 40 -4.43 13.41 20.92
N VAL A 41 -3.63 12.35 20.81
CA VAL A 41 -2.43 12.27 19.96
C VAL A 41 -2.77 11.80 18.54
N VAL A 42 -3.92 11.16 18.34
CA VAL A 42 -4.34 10.64 17.02
C VAL A 42 -4.45 11.77 16.01
N LEU A 43 -5.12 12.87 16.36
CA LEU A 43 -5.32 13.99 15.43
C LEU A 43 -4.00 14.70 15.13
N GLU A 44 -3.16 14.91 16.14
CA GLU A 44 -1.81 15.46 15.98
C GLU A 44 -0.98 14.60 15.02
N ARG A 45 -1.05 13.28 15.17
CA ARG A 45 -0.30 12.36 14.32
C ARG A 45 -0.80 12.35 12.89
N ILE A 46 -2.12 12.42 12.67
CA ILE A 46 -2.72 12.52 11.34
C ILE A 46 -2.22 13.80 10.65
N VAL A 47 -2.29 14.94 11.34
CA VAL A 47 -1.80 16.23 10.81
C VAL A 47 -0.32 16.13 10.49
N PHE A 48 0.50 15.64 11.43
CA PHE A 48 1.92 15.44 11.22
C PHE A 48 2.21 14.59 9.97
N THR A 49 1.52 13.47 9.79
CA THR A 49 1.70 12.57 8.63
C THR A 49 1.37 13.25 7.29
N ILE A 50 0.38 14.14 7.25
CA ILE A 50 0.01 14.85 6.01
C ILE A 50 0.76 16.16 5.78
N THR A 51 1.45 16.71 6.79
CA THR A 51 2.25 17.93 6.66
C THR A 51 3.74 17.66 6.60
N ASP A 52 4.20 16.50 7.06
CA ASP A 52 5.61 16.13 7.02
C ASP A 52 6.07 15.87 5.59
N LEU A 53 7.05 16.65 5.15
CA LEU A 53 7.55 16.62 3.78
C LEU A 53 8.16 15.27 3.40
N GLN A 54 8.83 14.58 4.33
CA GLN A 54 9.47 13.29 4.04
C GLN A 54 8.41 12.22 3.79
N ILE A 55 7.34 12.20 4.59
CA ILE A 55 6.22 11.29 4.41
C ILE A 55 5.50 11.55 3.09
N ILE A 56 5.28 12.83 2.74
CA ILE A 56 4.64 13.19 1.47
C ILE A 56 5.49 12.75 0.28
N ILE A 57 6.81 12.99 0.32
CA ILE A 57 7.73 12.55 -0.74
C ILE A 57 7.72 11.02 -0.87
N LEU A 58 7.69 10.30 0.25
CA LEU A 58 7.59 8.84 0.24
C LEU A 58 6.26 8.36 -0.37
N ALA A 59 5.14 8.98 -0.02
CA ALA A 59 3.83 8.67 -0.57
C ALA A 59 3.78 8.94 -2.09
N LEU A 60 4.39 10.03 -2.54
CA LEU A 60 4.54 10.35 -3.96
C LEU A 60 5.37 9.27 -4.68
N ALA A 61 6.51 8.88 -4.10
CA ALA A 61 7.37 7.83 -4.65
C ALA A 61 6.62 6.50 -4.77
N MET A 62 5.83 6.13 -3.76
CA MET A 62 4.95 4.95 -3.82
C MET A 62 3.92 5.05 -4.95
N GLY A 63 3.34 6.24 -5.16
CA GLY A 63 2.39 6.49 -6.25
C GLY A 63 3.02 6.42 -7.65
N ILE A 64 4.31 6.70 -7.78
CA ILE A 64 5.03 6.60 -9.05
C ILE A 64 5.18 5.14 -9.50
N ILE A 65 5.29 4.17 -8.58
CA ILE A 65 5.46 2.74 -8.90
C ILE A 65 4.35 2.21 -9.84
N PRO A 66 3.04 2.34 -9.54
CA PRO A 66 1.99 1.89 -10.46
C PRO A 66 1.94 2.69 -11.75
N ILE A 67 2.32 3.98 -11.75
CA ILE A 67 2.42 4.79 -12.98
C ILE A 67 3.49 4.21 -13.90
N LEU A 68 4.69 3.95 -13.37
CA LEU A 68 5.77 3.32 -14.11
C LEU A 68 5.36 1.95 -14.63
N GLY A 69 4.74 1.11 -13.79
CA GLY A 69 4.21 -0.19 -14.21
C GLY A 69 3.20 -0.09 -15.34
N GLY A 70 2.33 0.92 -15.30
CA GLY A 70 1.36 1.21 -16.37
C GLY A 70 2.03 1.64 -17.67
N VAL A 71 3.06 2.49 -17.61
CA VAL A 71 3.84 2.92 -18.78
C VAL A 71 4.60 1.74 -19.39
N MET A 72 5.34 0.98 -18.58
CA MET A 72 6.09 -0.19 -19.03
C MET A 72 5.20 -1.25 -19.68
N LYS A 73 3.96 -1.39 -19.19
CA LYS A 73 2.97 -2.27 -19.82
C LYS A 73 2.52 -1.74 -21.18
N ARG A 74 2.26 -0.44 -21.31
CA ARG A 74 1.83 0.17 -22.59
C ARG A 74 2.94 0.21 -23.63
N SER A 75 4.19 0.35 -23.22
CA SER A 75 5.35 0.33 -24.12
C SER A 75 5.77 -1.09 -24.53
N GLY A 76 5.19 -2.14 -23.94
CA GLY A 76 5.54 -3.54 -24.23
C GLY A 76 6.82 -4.04 -23.54
N GLU A 77 7.46 -3.22 -22.71
CA GLU A 77 8.69 -3.57 -21.98
C GLU A 77 8.46 -4.76 -21.03
N ILE A 78 7.30 -4.79 -20.36
CA ILE A 78 6.92 -5.93 -19.50
C ILE A 78 6.78 -7.22 -20.31
N ASP A 79 6.18 -7.15 -21.50
CA ASP A 79 5.95 -8.33 -22.34
C ASP A 79 7.29 -8.88 -22.85
N GLN A 80 8.20 -8.00 -23.28
CA GLN A 80 9.56 -8.37 -23.68
C GLN A 80 10.35 -9.00 -22.52
N LEU A 81 10.26 -8.43 -21.31
CA LEU A 81 10.87 -8.99 -20.10
C LEU A 81 10.36 -10.40 -19.82
N VAL A 82 9.04 -10.61 -19.86
CA VAL A 82 8.42 -11.92 -19.61
C VAL A 82 8.82 -12.93 -20.69
N GLU A 83 8.87 -12.53 -21.95
CA GLU A 83 9.29 -13.39 -23.06
C GLU A 83 10.76 -13.82 -22.91
N ASN A 84 11.65 -12.90 -22.57
CA ASN A 84 13.06 -13.17 -22.36
C ASN A 84 13.29 -14.10 -21.15
N LEU A 85 12.56 -13.91 -20.05
CA LEU A 85 12.60 -14.81 -18.90
C LEU A 85 12.11 -16.23 -19.27
N ARG A 86 11.07 -16.34 -20.09
CA ARG A 86 10.56 -17.63 -20.57
C ARG A 86 11.59 -18.34 -21.45
N LYS A 87 12.24 -17.61 -22.37
CA LYS A 87 13.32 -18.15 -23.22
C LYS A 87 14.51 -18.64 -22.38
N MET A 88 14.93 -17.86 -21.37
CA MET A 88 16.00 -18.25 -20.45
C MET A 88 15.66 -19.53 -19.67
N ARG A 89 14.43 -19.65 -19.17
CA ARG A 89 13.97 -20.86 -18.48
C ARG A 89 14.03 -22.10 -19.38
N TRP A 90 13.67 -21.97 -20.66
CA TRP A 90 13.75 -23.06 -21.61
C TRP A 90 15.18 -23.47 -21.97
N LYS A 91 16.09 -22.50 -22.07
CA LYS A 91 17.51 -22.79 -22.30
C LYS A 91 18.17 -23.55 -21.16
N ARG A 92 17.68 -23.41 -19.91
CA ARG A 92 18.18 -24.15 -18.74
C ARG A 92 17.70 -25.61 -18.70
N MET A 93 16.61 -25.95 -19.38
CA MET A 93 16.02 -27.30 -19.38
C MET A 93 16.50 -28.19 -20.55
N ARG A 94 17.33 -27.63 -21.44
CA ARG A 94 18.10 -28.38 -22.45
C ARG A 94 19.55 -28.40 -22.03
#